data_AF-A0A662XEF3-F1
#
_entry.id   AF-A0A662XEF3-F1
#
_cell.length_a   1.000
_cell.length_b   1.000
_cell.length_c   1.000
_cell.angle_alpha   90.00
_cell.angle_beta   90.00
_cell.angle_gamma   90.00
#
_symmetry.space_group_name_H-M   'P 1'
#
loop_
_entity.id
_entity.type
_entity.pdbx_description
1 polymer ?
#
loop_
_entity_poly.entity_id
_entity_poly.type
_entity_poly.pdbx_seq_one_letter_code
_entity_poly.pdbx_strand_id
1 'polypeptide(L)'
;MSALYWNYSGFDAAGAYAGEIQSPKTTYPRAMVLTVVLIAFTYIIPFIAISGADMPHYTTWEDGSYSIIAQQIGGTWLSMWVLVSSVFGNLGLYVAEMAKDGFQLAGMADSGLAPPFFAQRDPETGVPRRAIMLSFSIIVAMGLFDFDTILGVDNFLSALSSLVEMSAAVRMRFSHPEIERPYRVNLSDRSLALAMVLPFTLGLFIMANELTKSRASFLLNVVALILGYVVQKYIECHPYHKYAELLDPPMPLRDLSMEY
;
A
#
# COMPACT_ATOMS: atom_id res chain seq x y z
N MET A 1 -15.92 -4.92 8.87
CA MET A 1 -15.68 -3.73 8.02
C MET A 1 -14.18 -3.45 7.86
N SER A 2 -13.40 -3.41 8.95
CA SER A 2 -11.93 -3.27 8.93
C SER A 2 -11.23 -4.27 8.00
N ALA A 3 -11.60 -5.55 8.06
CA ALA A 3 -11.02 -6.57 7.18
C ALA A 3 -11.37 -6.36 5.70
N LEU A 4 -12.56 -5.85 5.37
CA LEU A 4 -12.93 -5.57 3.98
C LEU A 4 -12.12 -4.40 3.42
N TYR A 5 -11.92 -3.34 4.21
CA TYR A 5 -11.08 -2.23 3.79
C TYR A 5 -9.63 -2.68 3.55
N TRP A 6 -9.08 -3.48 4.46
CA TRP A 6 -7.74 -4.06 4.33
C TRP A 6 -7.58 -4.90 3.05
N ASN A 7 -8.57 -5.74 2.72
CA ASN A 7 -8.55 -6.57 1.52
C ASN A 7 -8.50 -5.78 0.19
N TYR A 8 -8.94 -4.52 0.21
CA TYR A 8 -8.88 -3.62 -0.96
C TYR A 8 -7.77 -2.56 -0.84
N SER A 9 -6.90 -2.67 0.17
CA SER A 9 -5.70 -1.83 0.29
C SER A 9 -4.59 -2.33 -0.66
N GLY A 10 -3.55 -1.52 -0.87
CA GLY A 10 -2.34 -1.90 -1.63
C GLY A 10 -2.17 -1.24 -3.01
N PHE A 11 -3.14 -0.43 -3.47
CA PHE A 11 -3.02 0.28 -4.75
C PHE A 11 -1.94 1.38 -4.76
N ASP A 12 -1.58 1.89 -3.58
CA ASP A 12 -0.53 2.88 -3.33
C ASP A 12 0.88 2.32 -3.60
N ALA A 13 1.07 1.00 -3.50
CA ALA A 13 2.33 0.32 -3.84
C ALA A 13 2.76 0.60 -5.29
N ALA A 14 1.80 0.71 -6.22
CA ALA A 14 2.09 1.06 -7.61
C ALA A 14 2.69 2.47 -7.75
N GLY A 15 2.31 3.39 -6.85
CA GLY A 15 2.84 4.75 -6.80
C GLY A 15 4.30 4.80 -6.35
N ALA A 16 4.68 3.96 -5.37
CA ALA A 16 6.06 3.88 -4.87
C ALA A 16 7.07 3.49 -5.97
N TYR A 17 6.65 2.63 -6.90
CA TYR A 17 7.47 2.21 -8.03
C TYR A 17 7.26 3.04 -9.30
N ALA A 18 6.39 4.04 -9.30
CA ALA A 18 6.04 4.78 -10.51
C ALA A 18 7.25 5.47 -11.18
N GLY A 19 8.28 5.81 -10.39
CA GLY A 19 9.56 6.35 -10.89
C GLY A 19 10.45 5.34 -11.62
N GLU A 20 10.27 4.05 -11.35
CA GLU A 20 11.04 2.94 -11.94
C GLU A 20 10.32 2.33 -13.17
N ILE A 21 9.09 2.77 -13.47
CA ILE A 21 8.29 2.24 -14.57
C ILE A 21 8.72 2.87 -15.90
N GLN A 22 9.05 2.02 -16.87
CA GLN A 22 9.26 2.45 -18.25
C GLN A 22 7.95 2.94 -18.87
N SER A 23 7.97 4.17 -19.41
CA SER A 23 6.80 4.81 -20.05
C SER A 23 5.55 4.86 -19.15
N PRO A 24 5.60 5.61 -18.04
CA PRO A 24 4.52 5.65 -17.06
C PRO A 24 3.19 6.17 -17.64
N LYS A 25 3.23 7.00 -18.69
CA LYS A 25 2.02 7.56 -19.34
C LYS A 25 1.06 6.48 -19.87
N THR A 26 1.59 5.33 -20.33
CA THR A 26 0.80 4.27 -20.98
C THR A 26 0.75 2.99 -20.17
N THR A 27 1.87 2.61 -19.55
CA THR A 27 2.00 1.35 -18.79
C THR A 27 1.18 1.41 -17.51
N TYR A 28 1.28 2.52 -16.77
CA TYR A 28 0.59 2.69 -15.49
C TYR A 28 -0.95 2.55 -15.58
N PRO A 29 -1.67 3.29 -16.44
CA PRO A 29 -3.13 3.16 -16.51
C PRO A 29 -3.58 1.77 -16.99
N ARG A 30 -2.82 1.14 -17.90
CA ARG A 30 -3.12 -0.24 -18.36
C ARG A 30 -2.94 -1.26 -17.25
N ALA A 31 -1.85 -1.14 -16.50
CA ALA A 31 -1.59 -1.99 -15.35
C ALA A 31 -2.70 -1.84 -14.30
N MET A 32 -3.10 -0.60 -13.96
CA MET A 32 -4.17 -0.35 -12.99
C MET A 32 -5.52 -0.98 -13.42
N VAL A 33 -5.92 -0.81 -14.68
CA VAL A 33 -7.16 -1.43 -15.19
C VAL A 33 -7.08 -2.95 -15.14
N LEU A 34 -5.96 -3.52 -15.58
CA LEU A 34 -5.75 -4.97 -15.54
C LEU A 34 -5.80 -5.50 -14.10
N THR A 35 -5.14 -4.82 -13.16
CA THR A 35 -5.14 -5.16 -11.75
C THR A 35 -6.56 -5.15 -11.17
N VAL A 36 -7.35 -4.11 -11.43
CA VAL A 36 -8.74 -4.03 -10.94
C VAL A 36 -9.60 -5.18 -11.49
N VAL A 37 -9.46 -5.48 -12.79
CA VAL A 37 -10.19 -6.60 -13.42
C VAL A 37 -9.77 -7.93 -12.83
N LEU A 38 -8.47 -8.14 -12.62
CA LEU A 38 -7.93 -9.38 -12.09
C LEU A 38 -8.32 -9.57 -10.60
N ILE A 39 -8.31 -8.50 -9.80
CA ILE A 39 -8.83 -8.49 -8.43
C ILE A 39 -10.32 -8.87 -8.43
N ALA A 40 -11.13 -8.28 -9.31
CA ALA A 40 -12.56 -8.60 -9.39
C ALA A 40 -12.79 -10.10 -9.64
N PHE A 41 -12.08 -10.69 -10.60
CA PHE A 41 -12.20 -12.12 -10.88
C PHE A 41 -11.69 -13.01 -9.75
N THR A 42 -10.55 -12.67 -9.14
CA THR A 42 -9.96 -13.47 -8.05
C THR A 42 -10.78 -13.43 -6.77
N TYR A 43 -11.59 -12.40 -6.54
CA TYR A 43 -12.54 -12.35 -5.43
C TYR A 43 -13.87 -13.02 -5.77
N ILE A 44 -14.45 -12.71 -6.94
CA ILE A 44 -15.80 -13.16 -7.31
C ILE A 44 -15.84 -14.66 -7.58
N ILE A 45 -14.86 -15.21 -8.32
CA ILE A 45 -14.91 -16.62 -8.75
C ILE A 45 -14.87 -17.57 -7.54
N PRO A 46 -13.91 -17.46 -6.59
CA PRO A 46 -13.90 -18.33 -5.42
C PRO A 46 -15.12 -18.09 -4.53
N PHE A 47 -15.55 -16.84 -4.37
CA PHE A 47 -16.72 -16.52 -3.58
C PHE A 47 -17.98 -17.23 -4.11
N ILE A 48 -18.25 -17.15 -5.42
CA ILE A 48 -19.40 -17.83 -6.04
C ILE A 48 -19.27 -19.36 -5.90
N ALA A 49 -18.08 -19.91 -6.13
CA ALA A 49 -17.85 -21.35 -6.05
C ALA A 49 -18.13 -21.91 -4.64
N ILE A 50 -17.72 -21.17 -3.61
CA ILE A 50 -17.86 -21.55 -2.21
C ILE A 50 -19.26 -21.25 -1.68
N SER A 51 -19.83 -20.09 -2.02
CA SER A 51 -21.21 -19.74 -1.66
C SER A 51 -22.23 -20.66 -2.33
N GLY A 52 -21.91 -21.19 -3.52
CA GLY A 52 -22.76 -22.15 -4.21
C GLY A 52 -22.81 -23.53 -3.55
N ALA A 53 -21.80 -23.90 -2.75
CA ALA A 53 -21.80 -25.14 -1.98
C ALA A 53 -22.59 -25.00 -0.66
N ASP A 54 -22.60 -23.81 -0.06
CA ASP A 54 -23.33 -23.44 1.18
C ASP A 54 -23.16 -24.42 2.36
N MET A 55 -22.04 -25.12 2.40
CA MET A 55 -21.68 -26.08 3.45
C MET A 55 -20.27 -25.77 3.96
N PRO A 56 -20.09 -25.21 5.18
CA PRO A 56 -21.12 -24.71 6.09
C PRO A 56 -21.74 -23.38 5.62
N HIS A 57 -22.90 -23.03 6.18
CA HIS A 57 -23.67 -21.84 5.78
C HIS A 57 -22.83 -20.56 5.92
N TYR A 58 -22.94 -19.64 4.96
CA TYR A 58 -22.09 -18.44 4.85
C TYR A 58 -22.02 -17.56 6.12
N THR A 59 -23.03 -17.61 6.99
CA THR A 59 -23.04 -16.87 8.27
C THR A 59 -22.10 -17.44 9.33
N THR A 60 -21.59 -18.66 9.12
CA THR A 60 -20.71 -19.37 10.06
C THR A 60 -19.27 -19.41 9.57
N TRP A 61 -18.95 -18.67 8.51
CA TRP A 61 -17.60 -18.63 7.97
C TRP A 61 -16.67 -17.86 8.89
N GLU A 62 -15.65 -18.56 9.36
CA GLU A 62 -14.51 -18.04 10.09
C GLU A 62 -13.21 -18.23 9.28
N ASP A 63 -12.08 -17.75 9.81
CA ASP A 63 -10.78 -17.93 9.19
C ASP A 63 -10.47 -19.42 8.93
N GLY A 64 -10.02 -19.73 7.71
CA GLY A 64 -9.76 -21.10 7.29
C GLY A 64 -10.97 -21.85 6.71
N SER A 65 -12.20 -21.30 6.78
CA SER A 65 -13.41 -21.94 6.25
C SER A 65 -13.31 -22.33 4.77
N TYR A 66 -12.56 -21.56 3.98
CA TYR A 66 -12.34 -21.85 2.56
C TYR A 66 -11.69 -23.23 2.34
N SER A 67 -10.76 -23.63 3.21
CA SER A 67 -10.09 -24.94 3.12
C SER A 67 -11.00 -26.11 3.50
N ILE A 68 -11.91 -25.88 4.46
CA ILE A 68 -12.91 -26.86 4.91
C ILE A 68 -13.96 -27.05 3.82
N ILE A 69 -14.46 -25.96 3.24
CA ILE A 69 -15.44 -25.98 2.15
C ILE A 69 -14.83 -26.64 0.91
N ALA A 70 -13.57 -26.32 0.58
CA ALA A 70 -12.84 -26.99 -0.49
C ALA A 70 -12.72 -28.51 -0.27
N GLN A 71 -12.53 -28.96 0.98
CA GLN A 71 -12.51 -30.38 1.30
C GLN A 71 -13.87 -31.05 1.05
N GLN A 72 -14.97 -30.35 1.38
CA GLN A 72 -16.32 -30.88 1.18
C GLN A 72 -16.73 -30.92 -0.30
N ILE A 73 -16.29 -29.95 -1.10
CA ILE A 73 -16.58 -29.88 -2.55
C ILE A 73 -15.73 -30.88 -3.34
N GLY A 74 -14.41 -30.89 -3.10
CA GLY A 74 -13.44 -31.55 -3.98
C GLY A 74 -12.52 -32.55 -3.28
N GLY A 75 -12.78 -32.86 -2.01
CA GLY A 75 -11.95 -33.76 -1.21
C GLY A 75 -10.64 -33.14 -0.72
N THR A 76 -9.84 -33.95 -0.05
CA THR A 76 -8.58 -33.53 0.61
C THR A 76 -7.57 -32.91 -0.37
N TRP A 77 -7.55 -33.36 -1.63
CA TRP A 77 -6.69 -32.77 -2.66
C TRP A 77 -6.98 -31.28 -2.86
N LEU A 78 -8.24 -30.90 -3.04
CA LEU A 78 -8.61 -29.50 -3.28
C LEU A 78 -8.32 -28.63 -2.05
N SER A 79 -8.60 -29.17 -0.85
CA SER A 79 -8.26 -28.52 0.41
C SER A 79 -6.75 -28.26 0.55
N MET A 80 -5.90 -29.25 0.21
CA MET A 80 -4.45 -29.08 0.22
C MET A 80 -4.00 -27.99 -0.76
N TRP A 81 -4.56 -27.94 -1.97
CA TRP A 81 -4.25 -26.87 -2.92
C TRP A 81 -4.63 -25.49 -2.42
N VAL A 82 -5.80 -25.35 -1.81
CA VAL A 82 -6.23 -24.08 -1.24
C VAL A 82 -5.28 -23.66 -0.12
N LEU A 83 -4.95 -24.57 0.81
CA LEU A 83 -4.02 -24.27 1.91
C LEU A 83 -2.63 -23.88 1.40
N VAL A 84 -2.06 -24.66 0.47
CA VAL A 84 -0.75 -24.36 -0.13
C VAL A 84 -0.77 -23.01 -0.85
N SER A 85 -1.81 -22.76 -1.63
CA SER A 85 -1.96 -21.48 -2.34
C SER A 85 -2.12 -20.30 -1.38
N SER A 86 -2.86 -20.46 -0.28
CA SER A 86 -2.97 -19.44 0.77
C SER A 86 -1.62 -19.17 1.45
N VAL A 87 -0.82 -20.19 1.73
CA VAL A 87 0.52 -20.02 2.31
C VAL A 87 1.43 -19.24 1.34
N PHE A 88 1.51 -19.67 0.08
CA PHE A 88 2.34 -18.98 -0.91
C PHE A 88 1.84 -17.57 -1.24
N GLY A 89 0.52 -17.36 -1.24
CA GLY A 89 -0.08 -16.03 -1.44
C GLY A 89 0.27 -15.07 -0.31
N ASN A 90 0.15 -15.50 0.95
CA ASN A 90 0.53 -14.69 2.11
C ASN A 90 2.04 -14.42 2.15
N LEU A 91 2.87 -15.40 1.82
CA LEU A 91 4.32 -15.21 1.71
C LEU A 91 4.69 -14.21 0.61
N GLY A 92 4.05 -14.31 -0.56
CA GLY A 92 4.26 -13.39 -1.67
C GLY A 92 3.86 -11.96 -1.30
N LEU A 93 2.69 -11.79 -0.67
CA LEU A 93 2.22 -10.50 -0.18
C LEU A 93 3.21 -9.91 0.84
N TYR A 94 3.66 -10.71 1.81
CA TYR A 94 4.63 -10.26 2.80
C TYR A 94 5.94 -9.77 2.18
N VAL A 95 6.50 -10.52 1.21
CA VAL A 95 7.73 -10.11 0.52
C VAL A 95 7.53 -8.84 -0.28
N ALA A 96 6.38 -8.68 -0.95
CA ALA A 96 6.06 -7.50 -1.74
C ALA A 96 5.91 -6.24 -0.86
N GLU A 97 5.17 -6.33 0.24
CA GLU A 97 4.99 -5.22 1.18
C GLU A 97 6.30 -4.85 1.88
N MET A 98 7.09 -5.84 2.32
CA MET A 98 8.40 -5.58 2.94
C MET A 98 9.34 -4.83 1.98
N ALA A 99 9.35 -5.22 0.70
CA ALA A 99 10.12 -4.52 -0.32
C ALA A 99 9.61 -3.08 -0.48
N LYS A 100 8.30 -2.89 -0.65
CA LYS A 100 7.66 -1.57 -0.79
C LYS A 100 8.05 -0.65 0.37
N ASP A 101 7.88 -1.09 1.61
CA ASP A 101 8.17 -0.27 2.80
C ASP A 101 9.66 0.10 2.89
N GLY A 102 10.54 -0.85 2.60
CA GLY A 102 11.98 -0.63 2.60
C GLY A 102 12.42 0.39 1.56
N PHE A 103 11.90 0.28 0.33
CA PHE A 103 12.19 1.22 -0.76
C PHE A 103 11.54 2.58 -0.54
N GLN A 104 10.34 2.63 0.02
CA GLN A 104 9.64 3.87 0.37
C GLN A 104 10.45 4.68 1.41
N LEU A 105 10.90 4.04 2.49
CA LEU A 105 11.72 4.71 3.51
C LEU A 105 13.08 5.17 2.95
N ALA A 106 13.70 4.37 2.08
CA ALA A 106 14.93 4.77 1.40
C ALA A 106 14.72 5.97 0.46
N GLY A 107 13.62 6.00 -0.30
CA GLY A 107 13.25 7.13 -1.16
C GLY A 107 12.92 8.40 -0.37
N MET A 108 12.30 8.28 0.82
CA MET A 108 12.15 9.38 1.76
C MET A 108 13.52 9.91 2.21
N ALA A 109 14.47 9.01 2.51
CA ALA A 109 15.82 9.40 2.92
C ALA A 109 16.63 10.06 1.79
N ASP A 110 16.47 9.60 0.54
CA ASP A 110 17.07 10.25 -0.64
C ASP A 110 16.56 11.69 -0.82
N SER A 111 15.29 11.91 -0.50
CA SER A 111 14.63 13.23 -0.58
C SER A 111 14.90 14.12 0.64
N GLY A 112 15.72 13.68 1.60
CA GLY A 112 16.00 14.39 2.85
C GLY A 112 14.84 14.38 3.87
N LEU A 113 13.79 13.60 3.63
CA LEU A 113 12.61 13.44 4.49
C LEU A 113 12.78 12.35 5.56
N ALA A 114 13.91 11.63 5.55
CA ALA A 114 14.30 10.66 6.57
C ALA A 114 15.83 10.71 6.78
N PRO A 115 16.36 10.17 7.90
CA PRO A 115 17.79 10.16 8.16
C PRO A 115 18.58 9.48 7.01
N PRO A 116 19.72 10.06 6.58
CA PRO A 116 20.50 9.54 5.44
C PRO A 116 21.08 8.14 5.69
N PHE A 117 21.04 7.69 6.95
CA PHE A 117 21.35 6.32 7.32
C PHE A 117 20.52 5.28 6.54
N PHE A 118 19.26 5.60 6.20
CA PHE A 118 18.35 4.71 5.47
C PHE A 118 18.49 4.81 3.94
N ALA A 119 19.10 5.87 3.42
CA ALA A 119 19.39 6.03 1.98
C ALA A 119 20.52 5.10 1.49
N GLN A 120 21.27 4.48 2.41
CA GLN A 120 22.38 3.59 2.06
C GLN A 120 21.86 2.29 1.44
N ARG A 121 22.15 2.12 0.15
CA ARG A 121 21.87 0.92 -0.63
C ARG A 121 23.10 0.04 -0.73
N ASP A 122 22.88 -1.26 -0.80
CA ASP A 122 23.91 -2.24 -1.07
C ASP A 122 24.49 -2.04 -2.49
N PRO A 123 25.83 -1.98 -2.67
CA PRO A 123 26.43 -1.67 -3.97
C PRO A 123 26.18 -2.72 -5.06
N GLU A 124 25.99 -3.98 -4.68
CA GLU A 124 25.82 -5.09 -5.64
C GLU A 124 24.35 -5.28 -6.02
N THR A 125 23.45 -5.14 -5.05
CA THR A 125 22.01 -5.46 -5.22
C THR A 125 21.09 -4.24 -5.29
N GLY A 126 21.58 -3.05 -4.92
CA GLY A 126 20.76 -1.84 -4.83
C GLY A 126 19.75 -1.83 -3.67
N VAL A 127 19.73 -2.88 -2.84
CA VAL A 127 18.71 -3.06 -1.79
C VAL A 127 19.03 -2.21 -0.56
N PRO A 128 18.06 -1.43 -0.02
CA PRO A 128 18.24 -0.65 1.20
C PRO A 128 18.08 -1.54 2.45
N ARG A 129 19.10 -2.37 2.74
CA ARG A 129 19.05 -3.38 3.84
C ARG A 129 18.68 -2.79 5.20
N ARG A 130 19.12 -1.57 5.50
CA ARG A 130 18.85 -0.89 6.79
C ARG A 130 17.39 -0.49 6.95
N ALA A 131 16.77 0.00 5.87
CA ALA A 131 15.35 0.33 5.87
C ALA A 131 14.52 -0.93 6.07
N ILE A 132 14.85 -2.00 5.34
CA ILE A 132 14.18 -3.32 5.48
C ILE A 132 14.31 -3.87 6.91
N MET A 133 15.50 -3.78 7.52
CA MET A 133 15.71 -4.24 8.90
C MET A 133 14.87 -3.45 9.91
N LEU A 134 14.68 -2.15 9.70
CA LEU A 134 13.78 -1.35 10.53
C LEU A 134 12.33 -1.81 10.38
N SER A 135 11.84 -1.93 9.14
CA SER A 135 10.48 -2.42 8.85
C SER A 135 10.24 -3.80 9.45
N PHE A 136 11.21 -4.72 9.29
CA PHE A 136 11.16 -6.05 9.90
C PHE A 136 11.07 -5.98 11.44
N SER A 137 11.85 -5.11 12.08
CA SER A 137 11.82 -4.93 13.53
C SER A 137 10.45 -4.42 14.01
N ILE A 138 9.83 -3.50 13.27
CA ILE A 138 8.49 -2.99 13.55
C ILE A 138 7.45 -4.10 13.40
N ILE A 139 7.54 -4.92 12.35
CA ILE A 139 6.64 -6.05 12.13
C ILE A 139 6.74 -7.07 13.26
N VAL A 140 7.95 -7.44 13.68
CA VAL A 140 8.15 -8.36 14.82
C VAL A 140 7.57 -7.78 16.10
N ALA A 141 7.74 -6.47 16.35
CA ALA A 141 7.14 -5.81 17.50
C ALA A 141 5.59 -5.77 17.42
N MET A 142 5.03 -5.56 16.23
CA MET A 142 3.59 -5.58 15.99
C MET A 142 3.00 -6.99 16.15
N GLY A 143 3.76 -8.04 15.87
CA GLY A 143 3.37 -9.43 16.11
C GLY A 143 3.12 -9.79 17.59
N LEU A 144 3.41 -8.87 18.53
CA LEU A 144 3.05 -9.00 19.94
C LEU A 144 1.60 -8.62 20.25
N PHE A 145 0.88 -8.05 19.28
CA PHE A 145 -0.52 -7.62 19.42
C PHE A 145 -1.47 -8.53 18.64
N ASP A 146 -2.75 -8.51 19.04
CA ASP A 146 -3.80 -9.27 18.34
C ASP A 146 -4.05 -8.72 16.93
N PHE A 147 -4.45 -9.59 16.00
CA PHE A 147 -4.71 -9.25 14.60
C PHE A 147 -5.68 -8.07 14.43
N ASP A 148 -6.74 -8.01 15.23
CA ASP A 148 -7.70 -6.90 15.21
C ASP A 148 -7.07 -5.55 15.59
N THR A 149 -6.08 -5.57 16.50
CA THR A 149 -5.35 -4.36 16.91
C THR A 149 -4.40 -3.92 15.79
N ILE A 150 -3.67 -4.86 15.19
CA ILE A 150 -2.79 -4.59 14.06
C ILE A 150 -3.58 -4.00 12.89
N LEU A 151 -4.71 -4.62 12.51
CA LEU A 151 -5.61 -4.12 11.48
C LEU A 151 -6.14 -2.72 11.79
N GLY A 152 -6.45 -2.44 13.06
CA GLY A 152 -6.91 -1.11 13.47
C GLY A 152 -5.86 -0.02 13.28
N VAL A 153 -4.58 -0.34 13.53
CA VAL A 153 -3.46 0.58 13.29
C VAL A 153 -3.21 0.76 11.79
N ASP A 154 -3.12 -0.33 11.06
CA ASP A 154 -2.86 -0.33 9.62
C ASP A 154 -3.94 0.44 8.84
N ASN A 155 -5.22 0.12 9.10
CA ASN A 155 -6.32 0.79 8.42
C ASN A 155 -6.41 2.28 8.75
N PHE A 156 -6.09 2.67 9.99
CA PHE A 156 -6.08 4.08 10.39
C PHE A 156 -4.97 4.86 9.66
N LEU A 157 -3.74 4.34 9.67
CA LEU A 157 -2.60 4.98 9.02
C LEU A 157 -2.75 5.01 7.49
N SER A 158 -3.24 3.91 6.89
CA SER A 158 -3.53 3.84 5.46
C SER A 158 -4.63 4.82 5.03
N ALA A 159 -5.69 4.95 5.82
CA ALA A 159 -6.74 5.93 5.56
C ALA A 159 -6.21 7.36 5.70
N LEU A 160 -5.37 7.63 6.69
CA LEU A 160 -4.70 8.93 6.85
C LEU A 160 -3.80 9.26 5.65
N SER A 161 -2.95 8.33 5.20
CA SER A 161 -2.09 8.52 4.03
C SER A 161 -2.93 8.82 2.79
N SER A 162 -3.97 8.03 2.56
CA SER A 162 -4.89 8.21 1.43
C SER A 162 -5.54 9.60 1.43
N LEU A 163 -6.01 10.08 2.59
CA LEU A 163 -6.61 11.42 2.70
C LEU A 163 -5.59 12.52 2.40
N VAL A 164 -4.34 12.37 2.86
CA VAL A 164 -3.27 13.33 2.58
C VAL A 164 -2.92 13.32 1.10
N GLU A 165 -2.77 12.15 0.48
CA GLU A 165 -2.48 11.99 -0.95
C GLU A 165 -3.57 12.59 -1.83
N MET A 166 -4.84 12.31 -1.51
CA MET A 166 -5.98 12.87 -2.23
C MET A 166 -6.04 14.39 -2.09
N SER A 167 -5.82 14.90 -0.88
CA SER A 167 -5.74 16.36 -0.62
C SER A 167 -4.62 16.99 -1.43
N ALA A 168 -3.45 16.37 -1.44
CA ALA A 168 -2.29 16.82 -2.20
C ALA A 168 -2.58 16.80 -3.70
N ALA A 169 -3.18 15.73 -4.23
CA ALA A 169 -3.52 15.60 -5.65
C ALA A 169 -4.50 16.70 -6.12
N VAL A 170 -5.53 16.99 -5.32
CA VAL A 170 -6.48 18.08 -5.59
C VAL A 170 -5.78 19.43 -5.47
N ARG A 171 -5.06 19.68 -4.38
CA ARG A 171 -4.34 20.94 -4.15
C ARG A 171 -3.34 21.23 -5.27
N MET A 172 -2.55 20.24 -5.69
CA MET A 172 -1.56 20.39 -6.76
C MET A 172 -2.20 20.74 -8.10
N ARG A 173 -3.45 20.36 -8.39
CA ARG A 173 -4.14 20.82 -9.61
C ARG A 173 -4.40 22.32 -9.65
N PHE A 174 -4.64 22.93 -8.49
CA PHE A 174 -4.92 24.36 -8.38
C PHE A 174 -3.67 25.18 -8.12
N SER A 175 -2.73 24.67 -7.32
CA SER A 175 -1.54 25.43 -6.90
C SER A 175 -0.38 25.39 -7.91
N HIS A 176 -0.23 24.28 -8.64
CA HIS A 176 0.84 24.09 -9.64
C HIS A 176 0.26 23.52 -10.94
N PRO A 177 -0.57 24.30 -11.67
CA PRO A 177 -1.16 23.89 -12.94
C PRO A 177 -0.12 23.73 -14.07
N GLU A 178 1.05 24.36 -13.96
CA GLU A 178 2.12 24.42 -14.96
C GLU A 178 2.98 23.15 -15.06
N ILE A 179 2.98 22.30 -14.03
CA ILE A 179 3.77 21.07 -14.01
C ILE A 179 3.27 20.10 -15.08
N GLU A 180 4.17 19.61 -15.94
CA GLU A 180 3.83 18.57 -16.92
C GLU A 180 3.42 17.29 -16.18
N ARG A 181 2.20 16.82 -16.42
CA ARG A 181 1.67 15.60 -15.80
C ARG A 181 1.75 14.45 -16.80
N PRO A 182 2.56 13.42 -16.54
CA PRO A 182 2.62 12.24 -17.42
C PRO A 182 1.25 11.58 -17.62
N TYR A 183 0.42 11.62 -16.58
CA TYR A 183 -0.97 11.19 -16.62
C TYR A 183 -1.87 12.24 -15.96
N ARG A 184 -2.97 12.63 -16.63
CA ARG A 184 -4.00 13.51 -16.10
C ARG A 184 -5.36 12.83 -16.24
N VAL A 185 -6.05 12.62 -15.11
CA VAL A 185 -7.44 12.14 -15.10
C VAL A 185 -8.31 13.09 -15.92
N ASN A 186 -9.07 12.55 -16.87
CA ASN A 186 -9.90 13.28 -17.83
C ASN A 186 -11.19 13.83 -17.18
N LEU A 187 -11.02 14.58 -16.09
CA LEU A 187 -12.06 15.28 -15.35
C LEU A 187 -11.63 16.74 -15.21
N SER A 188 -12.60 17.65 -15.28
CA SER A 188 -12.39 19.07 -14.94
C SER A 188 -11.94 19.18 -13.49
N ASP A 189 -11.25 20.25 -13.12
CA ASP A 189 -10.69 20.37 -11.77
C ASP A 189 -11.80 20.47 -10.71
N ARG A 190 -12.97 21.03 -11.06
CA ARG A 190 -14.16 21.04 -10.19
C ARG A 190 -14.83 19.67 -10.12
N SER A 191 -14.93 18.95 -11.24
CA SER A 191 -15.53 17.62 -11.23
C SER A 191 -14.64 16.60 -10.53
N LEU A 192 -13.32 16.77 -10.58
CA LEU A 192 -12.40 15.97 -9.77
C LEU A 192 -12.59 16.28 -8.28
N ALA A 193 -12.63 17.56 -7.88
CA ALA A 193 -12.86 17.92 -6.49
C ALA A 193 -14.16 17.32 -5.95
N LEU A 194 -15.24 17.35 -6.75
CA LEU A 194 -16.52 16.73 -6.41
C LEU A 194 -16.41 15.18 -6.35
N ALA A 195 -15.75 14.56 -7.32
CA ALA A 195 -15.56 13.11 -7.35
C ALA A 195 -14.73 12.61 -6.15
N MET A 196 -13.80 13.43 -5.66
CA MET A 196 -12.96 13.12 -4.49
C MET A 196 -13.73 13.21 -3.16
N VAL A 197 -14.92 13.84 -3.11
CA VAL A 197 -15.71 13.94 -1.86
C VAL A 197 -16.07 12.56 -1.32
N LEU A 198 -16.52 11.65 -2.19
CA LEU A 198 -16.92 10.29 -1.77
C LEU A 198 -15.76 9.51 -1.12
N PRO A 199 -14.59 9.33 -1.77
CA PRO A 199 -13.47 8.63 -1.13
C PRO A 199 -12.94 9.38 0.10
N PHE A 200 -13.06 10.72 0.16
CA PHE A 200 -12.65 11.49 1.32
C PHE A 200 -13.56 11.23 2.53
N THR A 201 -14.88 11.22 2.34
CA THR A 201 -15.83 10.91 3.42
C THR A 201 -15.67 9.47 3.90
N LEU A 202 -15.39 8.54 2.98
CA LEU A 202 -15.13 7.14 3.30
C LEU A 202 -13.84 6.98 4.12
N GLY A 203 -12.75 7.65 3.74
CA GLY A 203 -11.50 7.66 4.50
C GLY A 203 -11.67 8.25 5.91
N LEU A 204 -12.39 9.37 6.03
CA LEU A 204 -12.72 9.96 7.34
C LEU A 204 -13.57 9.02 8.22
N PHE A 205 -14.54 8.35 7.61
CA PHE A 205 -15.38 7.38 8.31
C PHE A 205 -14.54 6.20 8.83
N ILE A 206 -13.64 5.66 8.02
CA ILE A 206 -12.75 4.57 8.43
C ILE A 206 -11.84 5.02 9.56
N MET A 207 -11.19 6.18 9.45
CA MET A 207 -10.35 6.71 10.52
C MET A 207 -11.13 6.84 11.84
N ALA A 208 -12.35 7.39 11.80
CA ALA A 208 -13.19 7.52 12.98
C ALA A 208 -13.58 6.15 13.56
N ASN A 209 -13.95 5.20 12.69
CA ASN A 209 -14.33 3.85 13.10
C ASN A 209 -13.16 3.12 13.79
N GLU A 210 -11.96 3.14 13.20
CA GLU A 210 -10.81 2.41 13.74
C GLU A 210 -10.31 2.99 15.07
N LEU A 211 -10.40 4.31 15.27
CA LEU A 211 -10.10 4.94 16.57
C LEU A 211 -11.06 4.50 17.69
N THR A 212 -12.31 4.17 17.35
CA THR A 212 -13.32 3.75 18.34
C THR A 212 -13.30 2.25 18.65
N LYS A 213 -12.62 1.43 17.83
CA LYS A 213 -12.71 -0.03 17.88
C LYS A 213 -11.94 -0.64 19.06
N SER A 214 -10.73 -0.16 19.34
CA SER A 214 -9.88 -0.72 20.41
C SER A 214 -9.03 0.36 21.07
N ARG A 215 -8.94 0.31 22.41
CA ARG A 215 -8.08 1.20 23.19
C ARG A 215 -6.59 1.00 22.86
N ALA A 216 -6.18 -0.23 22.57
CA ALA A 216 -4.80 -0.53 22.21
C ALA A 216 -4.44 0.08 20.85
N SER A 217 -5.31 -0.10 19.84
CA SER A 217 -5.16 0.53 18.52
C SER A 217 -5.11 2.06 18.64
N PHE A 218 -6.00 2.66 19.43
CA PHE A 218 -5.99 4.09 19.67
C PHE A 218 -4.64 4.58 20.24
N LEU A 219 -4.12 3.92 21.28
CA LEU A 219 -2.83 4.29 21.88
C LEU A 219 -1.67 4.13 20.90
N LEU A 220 -1.62 3.03 20.15
CA LEU A 220 -0.57 2.80 19.15
C LEU A 220 -0.61 3.85 18.03
N ASN A 221 -1.80 4.21 17.55
CA ASN A 221 -1.98 5.27 16.56
C ASN A 221 -1.54 6.64 17.09
N VAL A 222 -1.88 6.99 18.34
CA VAL A 222 -1.42 8.23 18.96
C VAL A 222 0.11 8.24 19.10
N VAL A 223 0.71 7.14 19.54
CA VAL A 223 2.18 6.99 19.63
C VAL A 223 2.82 7.14 18.26
N ALA A 224 2.26 6.51 17.22
CA ALA A 224 2.76 6.62 15.85
C ALA A 224 2.72 8.06 15.32
N LEU A 225 1.61 8.78 15.56
CA LEU A 225 1.48 10.19 15.17
C LEU A 225 2.46 11.10 15.92
N ILE A 226 2.63 10.91 17.23
CA ILE A 226 3.59 11.67 18.03
C ILE A 226 5.01 11.40 17.55
N LEU A 227 5.37 10.13 17.34
CA LEU A 227 6.68 9.73 16.83
C LEU A 227 6.94 10.36 15.46
N GLY A 228 5.97 10.28 14.54
CA GLY A 228 6.04 10.90 13.22
C GLY A 228 6.26 12.42 13.30
N TYR A 229 5.50 13.12 14.15
CA TYR A 229 5.66 14.55 14.37
C TYR A 229 7.03 14.91 14.95
N VAL A 230 7.52 14.16 15.94
CA VAL A 230 8.84 14.37 16.55
C VAL A 230 9.95 14.15 15.53
N VAL A 231 9.86 13.09 14.73
CA VAL A 231 10.82 12.79 13.66
C VAL A 231 10.81 13.90 12.61
N GLN A 232 9.64 14.33 12.15
CA GLN A 232 9.51 15.43 11.19
C GLN A 232 10.17 16.71 11.73
N LYS A 233 9.84 17.10 12.97
CA LYS A 233 10.40 18.31 13.60
C LYS A 233 11.91 18.20 13.80
N TYR A 234 12.41 17.01 14.15
CA TYR A 234 13.85 16.77 14.27
C TYR A 234 14.57 16.96 12.94
N ILE A 235 13.98 16.46 11.84
CA ILE A 235 14.52 16.62 10.47
C ILE A 235 14.46 18.08 10.03
N GLU A 236 13.39 18.81 10.33
CA GLU A 236 13.30 20.26 10.07
C GLU A 236 14.38 21.05 10.82
N CYS A 237 14.75 20.65 12.05
CA CYS A 237 15.83 21.25 12.81
C CYS A 237 17.24 20.84 12.33
N HIS A 238 17.39 19.66 11.72
CA HIS A 238 18.65 19.14 11.19
C HIS A 238 18.48 18.77 9.71
N PRO A 239 18.30 19.75 8.82
CA PRO A 239 17.99 19.47 7.43
C PRO A 239 19.16 18.75 6.76
N TYR A 240 18.93 17.51 6.34
CA TYR A 240 19.84 16.76 5.49
C TYR A 240 19.67 17.27 4.06
N HIS A 241 20.39 18.33 3.70
CA HIS A 241 20.31 18.91 2.35
C HIS A 241 20.82 17.94 1.28
N LYS A 242 19.88 17.28 0.59
CA LYS A 242 20.00 16.87 -0.82
C LYS A 242 18.63 16.99 -1.50
N TYR A 243 18.19 18.22 -1.76
CA TYR A 243 17.29 18.42 -2.88
C TYR A 243 18.16 18.24 -4.13
N ALA A 244 18.08 17.09 -4.80
CA ALA A 244 18.47 17.06 -6.20
C ALA A 244 17.56 18.07 -6.91
N GLU A 245 18.14 19.07 -7.57
CA GLU A 245 17.35 19.97 -8.42
C GLU A 245 16.53 19.10 -9.39
N LEU A 246 15.22 19.14 -9.26
CA LEU A 246 14.24 18.50 -10.15
C LEU A 246 14.25 19.08 -11.59
N LEU A 247 15.37 19.70 -12.00
CA LEU A 247 15.52 20.50 -13.21
C LEU A 247 16.60 19.99 -14.17
N ASP A 248 17.35 18.93 -13.84
CA ASP A 248 18.12 18.27 -14.89
C ASP A 248 17.18 17.40 -15.73
N PRO A 249 17.17 17.57 -17.07
CA PRO A 249 16.34 16.77 -17.95
C PRO A 249 16.61 15.28 -17.69
N PRO A 250 15.59 14.40 -17.79
CA PRO A 250 15.77 12.98 -17.56
C PRO A 250 16.96 12.51 -18.38
N MET A 251 17.97 11.97 -17.69
CA MET A 251 19.15 11.40 -18.33
C MET A 251 18.63 10.47 -19.44
N PRO A 252 19.07 10.64 -20.70
CA PRO A 252 18.53 9.84 -21.78
C PRO A 252 18.68 8.37 -21.39
N LEU A 253 17.55 7.66 -21.34
CA LEU A 253 17.51 6.22 -21.05
C LEU A 253 18.57 5.58 -21.94
N ARG A 254 19.60 5.00 -21.32
CA ARG A 254 20.65 4.29 -22.06
C ARG A 254 19.92 3.24 -22.88
N ASP A 255 20.05 3.35 -24.19
CA ASP A 255 19.37 2.50 -25.15
C ASP A 255 19.86 1.05 -24.95
N LEU A 256 19.13 0.29 -24.15
CA LEU A 256 19.42 -1.12 -23.86
C LEU A 256 19.02 -2.03 -25.05
N SER A 257 18.60 -1.45 -26.18
CA SER A 257 18.36 -2.20 -27.42
C SER A 257 19.64 -2.68 -28.13
N MET A 258 20.82 -2.37 -27.58
CA MET A 258 22.13 -2.77 -28.13
C MET A 258 22.83 -3.88 -27.32
N GLU A 259 22.17 -4.44 -26.30
CA GLU A 259 22.61 -5.68 -25.66
C GLU A 259 21.52 -6.73 -25.83
N TYR A 260 21.81 -7.70 -26.71
CA TYR A 260 21.07 -8.90 -27.14
C TYR A 260 20.19 -8.78 -28.39
#